data_AF-A0A2N9NFT3-F1
#
_entry.id   AF-A0A2N9NFT3-F1
#
_cell.length_a   1.000
_cell.length_b   1.000
_cell.length_c   1.000
_cell.angle_alpha   90.00
_cell.angle_beta   90.00
_cell.angle_gamma   90.00
#
_symmetry.space_group_name_H-M   'P 1'
#
loop_
_entity.id
_entity.type
_entity.pdbx_description
1 polymer ?
#
loop_
_entity_poly.entity_id
_entity_poly.type
_entity_poly.pdbx_seq_one_letter_code
_entity_poly.pdbx_strand_id
1 'polypeptide(L)' 'MIQSESQLRQALEQIQNLCAAVDSLRADLFSKNSRNFAILAEGPLEQIRQLQAQVDEYVRHLEAAPV' A
#
# COMPACT_ATOMS: atom_id res chain seq x y z
N MET A 1 -6.23 -9.51 -6.97
CA MET A 1 -7.52 -9.78 -6.31
C MET A 1 -7.26 -10.69 -5.13
N ILE A 2 -7.66 -10.29 -3.92
CA ILE A 2 -7.46 -11.06 -2.68
C ILE A 2 -8.64 -12.02 -2.51
N GLN A 3 -8.36 -13.28 -2.19
CA GLN A 3 -9.36 -14.36 -2.12
C GLN A 3 -9.28 -15.17 -0.82
N SER A 4 -8.32 -14.86 0.05
CA SER A 4 -8.11 -15.59 1.29
C SER A 4 -7.50 -14.70 2.37
N GLU A 5 -7.67 -15.11 3.62
CA GLU A 5 -7.09 -14.42 4.78
C GLU A 5 -5.56 -14.37 4.74
N SER A 6 -4.91 -15.40 4.16
CA SER A 6 -3.46 -15.43 3.94
C SER A 6 -3.02 -14.31 2.99
N GLN A 7 -3.71 -14.17 1.84
CA GLN A 7 -3.44 -13.11 0.88
C GLN A 7 -3.77 -11.73 1.45
N LEU A 8 -4.80 -11.62 2.30
CA LEU A 8 -5.11 -10.38 3.02
C LEU A 8 -3.96 -9.97 3.94
N ARG A 9 -3.44 -10.89 4.77
CA ARG A 9 -2.27 -10.62 5.62
C ARG A 9 -1.06 -10.17 4.81
N GLN A 10 -0.74 -10.88 3.73
CA GLN A 10 0.37 -10.52 2.85
C GLN A 10 0.19 -9.14 2.20
N ALA A 11 -1.02 -8.77 1.81
CA ALA A 11 -1.31 -7.44 1.26
C ALA A 11 -1.10 -6.34 2.31
N LEU A 12 -1.56 -6.56 3.54
CA LEU A 12 -1.37 -5.63 4.65
C LEU A 12 0.11 -5.46 5.03
N GLU A 13 0.88 -6.54 5.04
CA GLU A 13 2.34 -6.49 5.25
C GLU A 13 3.06 -5.73 4.14
N GLN A 14 2.68 -5.96 2.87
CA GLN A 14 3.24 -5.23 1.74
C GLN A 14 2.93 -3.73 1.82
N ILE A 15 1.70 -3.34 2.19
CA ILE A 15 1.34 -1.93 2.40
C ILE A 15 2.24 -1.30 3.48
N GLN A 16 2.42 -1.97 4.63
CA GLN A 16 3.26 -1.46 5.72
C GLN A 16 4.71 -1.28 5.28
N ASN A 17 5.27 -2.24 4.57
CA ASN A 17 6.64 -2.18 4.05
C ASN A 17 6.81 -1.04 3.04
N LEU A 18 5.85 -0.83 2.14
CA LEU A 18 5.87 0.27 1.17
C LEU A 18 5.77 1.63 1.87
N CYS A 19 4.91 1.77 2.88
CA CYS A 19 4.83 2.99 3.68
C CYS A 19 6.17 3.32 4.36
N ALA A 20 6.81 2.32 5.00
CA ALA A 20 8.11 2.49 5.63
C ALA A 20 9.20 2.89 4.62
N ALA A 21 9.17 2.32 3.42
CA ALA A 21 10.09 2.69 2.35
C ALA A 21 9.90 4.15 1.88
N VAL A 22 8.65 4.60 1.72
CA VAL A 22 8.35 6.00 1.38
C VAL A 22 8.78 6.96 2.48
N ASP A 23 8.58 6.61 3.75
CA ASP A 23 9.01 7.42 4.89
C ASP A 23 10.54 7.52 4.96
N SER A 24 11.26 6.43 4.73
CA SER A 24 12.73 6.45 4.63
C SER A 24 13.19 7.34 3.48
N LEU A 25 12.59 7.18 2.30
CA LEU A 25 12.90 8.00 1.12
C LEU A 25 12.65 9.49 1.39
N ARG A 26 11.58 9.81 2.11
CA ARG A 26 11.25 11.18 2.51
C ARG A 26 12.32 11.76 3.43
N ALA A 27 12.74 11.01 4.45
CA ALA A 27 13.78 11.45 5.38
C ALA A 27 15.10 11.74 4.66
N ASP A 28 15.46 10.91 3.66
CA ASP A 28 16.74 11.01 2.96
C ASP A 28 16.79 12.11 1.89
N LEU A 29 15.68 12.30 1.17
CA LEU A 29 15.64 13.10 -0.05
C LEU A 29 14.77 14.35 0.02
N PHE A 30 13.73 14.41 0.85
CA PHE A 30 12.74 15.49 0.75
C PHE A 30 13.34 16.88 1.02
N SER A 31 14.20 16.99 2.03
CA SER A 31 14.88 18.24 2.39
C SER A 31 15.97 18.65 1.39
N LYS A 32 16.54 17.69 0.65
CA LYS A 32 17.65 17.91 -0.30
C LYS A 32 17.15 18.16 -1.72
N ASN A 33 16.13 17.41 -2.14
CA ASN A 33 15.54 17.44 -3.47
C ASN A 33 14.12 16.84 -3.43
N SER A 34 13.15 17.69 -3.12
CA SER A 34 11.73 17.32 -3.05
C SER A 34 11.16 16.79 -4.37
N ARG A 35 11.71 17.23 -5.52
CA ARG A 35 11.31 16.75 -6.84
C ARG A 35 11.68 15.28 -7.04
N ASN A 36 12.91 14.91 -6.69
CA ASN A 36 13.36 13.53 -6.80
C ASN A 36 12.59 12.62 -5.84
N PHE A 37 12.29 13.09 -4.62
CA PHE A 37 11.41 12.37 -3.71
C PHE A 37 10.05 12.09 -4.36
N ALA A 38 9.40 13.10 -4.94
CA ALA A 38 8.08 12.95 -5.55
C ALA A 38 8.07 11.90 -6.68
N ILE A 39 9.09 11.93 -7.56
CA ILE A 39 9.23 10.96 -8.66
C ILE A 39 9.44 9.54 -8.13
N LEU A 40 10.33 9.36 -7.15
CA LEU A 40 10.66 8.05 -6.61
C LEU A 40 9.54 7.48 -5.73
N ALA A 41 8.75 8.33 -5.08
CA ALA A 41 7.61 7.93 -4.26
C ALA A 41 6.37 7.56 -5.10
N GLU A 42 6.28 8.00 -6.36
CA GLU A 42 5.09 7.79 -7.21
C GLU A 42 4.73 6.30 -7.36
N GLY A 43 5.72 5.47 -7.72
CA GLY A 43 5.53 4.02 -7.87
C GLY A 43 5.04 3.33 -6.59
N PRO A 44 5.76 3.47 -5.45
CA PRO A 44 5.31 2.94 -4.16
C PRO A 44 3.92 3.42 -3.74
N LEU A 45 3.60 4.70 -3.93
CA LEU A 45 2.29 5.26 -3.58
C LEU A 45 1.17 4.66 -4.44
N GLU A 46 1.43 4.43 -5.73
CA GLU A 46 0.48 3.77 -6.61
C GLU A 46 0.24 2.30 -6.20
N GLN A 47 1.30 1.57 -5.85
CA GLN A 47 1.16 0.20 -5.36
C GLN A 47 0.37 0.13 -4.04
N ILE A 48 0.61 1.07 -3.12
CA ILE A 48 -0.17 1.17 -1.87
C ILE A 48 -1.66 1.34 -2.20
N ARG A 49 -2.02 2.27 -3.09
CA ARG A 49 -3.42 2.49 -3.50
C ARG A 49 -4.07 1.23 -4.08
N GLN A 50 -3.34 0.52 -4.94
CA GLN A 50 -3.85 -0.71 -5.56
C GLN A 50 -4.03 -1.85 -4.56
N LEU A 51 -3.14 -2.00 -3.58
CA LEU A 51 -3.29 -2.99 -2.52
C LEU A 51 -4.44 -2.63 -1.59
N GLN A 52 -4.58 -1.36 -1.20
CA GLN A 52 -5.70 -0.88 -0.39
C GLN A 52 -7.05 -1.16 -1.06
N ALA A 53 -7.18 -0.87 -2.36
CA ALA A 53 -8.40 -1.16 -3.10
C ALA A 53 -8.77 -2.66 -3.10
N GLN A 54 -7.77 -3.54 -3.23
CA GLN A 54 -7.99 -4.99 -3.16
C GLN A 54 -8.38 -5.47 -1.76
N VAL A 55 -7.81 -4.86 -0.72
CA VAL A 55 -8.20 -5.12 0.68
C VAL A 55 -9.65 -4.69 0.91
N ASP A 56 -10.01 -3.47 0.50
CA ASP A 56 -11.36 -2.93 0.65
C ASP A 56 -12.39 -3.78 -0.09
N GLU A 57 -12.08 -4.22 -1.31
CA GLU A 57 -12.93 -5.13 -2.10
C GLU A 57 -13.15 -6.46 -1.35
N TYR A 58 -12.08 -7.07 -0.84
CA TYR A 58 -12.16 -8.32 -0.09
C TYR A 58 -12.99 -8.18 1.19
N VAL A 59 -12.79 -7.11 1.96
CA VAL A 59 -13.56 -6.84 3.18
C VAL A 59 -15.04 -6.65 2.86
N ARG A 60 -15.38 -5.87 1.83
CA ARG A 60 -16.79 -5.70 1.40
C ARG A 60 -17.43 -7.02 1.00
N HIS A 61 -16.69 -7.92 0.34
CA HIS A 61 -17.21 -9.24 0.00
C HIS A 61 -17.49 -10.10 1.24
N LEU A 62 -16.66 -10.00 2.28
CA LEU A 62 -16.92 -10.69 3.55
C LEU A 62 -18.14 -10.13 4.27
N GLU A 63 -18.33 -8.80 4.28
CA GLU A 63 -19.50 -8.16 4.89
C GLU A 63 -20.81 -8.46 4.14
N ALA A 64 -20.73 -8.65 2.82
CA ALA A 64 -21.88 -8.95 1.97
C ALA A 64 -22.27 -10.44 1.94
N ALA A 65 -21.43 -11.33 2.46
CA ALA A 65 -21.76 -12.75 2.56
C ALA A 65 -22.75 -12.97 3.72
N PRO A 66 -23.98 -13.45 3.47
CA PRO A 66 -24.92 -13.75 4.54
C PRO A 66 -24.38 -14.91 5.40
N VAL A 67 -24.41 -14.71 6.72
CA VAL A 67 -24.05 -15.70 7.75
C VAL A 67 -24.96 -16.92 7.71
#